data_AF-A0A5N9AG77-F1
#
_entry.id   AF-A0A5N9AG77-F1
#
_cell.length_a   1.000
_cell.length_b   1.000
_cell.length_c   1.000
_cell.angle_alpha   90.00
_cell.angle_beta   90.00
_cell.angle_gamma   90.00
#
_symmetry.space_group_name_H-M   'P 1'
#
loop_
_entity.id
_entity.type
_entity.pdbx_description
1 polymer ?
#
loop_
_entity_poly.entity_id
_entity_poly.type
_entity_poly.pdbx_seq_one_letter_code
_entity_poly.pdbx_strand_id
1 'polypeptide(L)'
;MANGKVLVTGGEWVHGGFLQGDKGGGLYTAGSVGTGTGNDGGKHPRIHMPIIIPMEDVELYNPESGTWQSTNKMSEARRYHTAILTPEDKVVVIGSIQVETFSPNTQTWSSLGDLTRNYGESYTATFLANNKILITGGRIETENGYRGLDKTEIFAIN
;
A
#
# COMPACT_ATOMS: atom_id res chain seq x y z
N MET A 1 -4.19 0.66 -14.54
CA MET A 1 -5.55 1.12 -14.88
C MET A 1 -5.43 1.91 -16.18
N ALA A 2 -6.27 1.67 -17.19
CA ALA A 2 -6.22 2.36 -18.49
C ALA A 2 -6.45 3.90 -18.47
N ASN A 3 -6.45 4.54 -17.31
CA ASN A 3 -6.86 5.94 -17.10
C ASN A 3 -5.95 6.73 -16.13
N GLY A 4 -4.71 6.29 -15.87
CA GLY A 4 -3.75 7.10 -15.10
C GLY A 4 -4.05 7.30 -13.61
N LYS A 5 -5.14 6.73 -13.08
CA LYS A 5 -5.55 6.96 -11.68
C LYS A 5 -4.59 6.30 -10.69
N VAL A 6 -4.36 6.97 -9.57
CA VAL A 6 -3.44 6.53 -8.51
C VAL A 6 -4.24 6.23 -7.25
N LEU A 7 -4.12 5.00 -6.73
CA LEU A 7 -4.69 4.65 -5.43
C LEU A 7 -3.76 5.16 -4.32
N VAL A 8 -4.30 5.83 -3.32
CA VAL A 8 -3.59 6.23 -2.10
C VAL A 8 -4.34 5.68 -0.91
N THR A 9 -3.58 5.16 0.04
CA THR A 9 -4.09 4.43 1.21
C THR A 9 -3.48 5.08 2.45
N GLY A 10 -4.28 5.38 3.47
CA GLY A 10 -3.78 6.01 4.70
C GLY A 10 -2.81 5.11 5.50
N GLY A 11 -1.91 5.72 6.28
CA GLY A 11 -0.93 5.04 7.15
C GLY A 11 0.39 5.82 7.29
N GLU A 12 1.07 5.73 8.44
CA GLU A 12 2.16 6.68 8.75
C GLU A 12 3.42 6.54 7.87
N TRP A 13 3.69 5.38 7.24
CA TRP A 13 4.80 5.20 6.29
C TRP A 13 4.48 4.02 5.35
N VAL A 14 4.88 4.08 4.08
CA VAL A 14 4.82 2.97 3.10
C VAL A 14 6.18 2.84 2.42
N HIS A 15 6.71 1.61 2.35
CA HIS A 15 7.93 1.32 1.58
C HIS A 15 7.51 1.06 0.13
N GLY A 16 7.46 2.13 -0.67
CA GLY A 16 6.94 2.08 -2.04
C GLY A 16 7.76 1.18 -2.97
N GLY A 17 7.09 0.23 -3.62
CA GLY A 17 7.57 -0.38 -4.86
C GLY A 17 7.28 0.59 -6.02
N PHE A 18 8.32 1.20 -6.56
CA PHE A 18 8.20 2.06 -7.75
C PHE A 18 8.10 1.17 -8.99
N LEU A 19 7.05 1.29 -9.78
CA LEU A 19 7.05 0.81 -11.16
C LEU A 19 6.68 1.95 -12.11
N GLN A 20 7.63 2.32 -12.97
CA GLN A 20 7.43 3.19 -14.12
C GLN A 20 6.82 2.35 -15.24
N GLY A 21 5.62 2.72 -15.71
CA GLY A 21 5.00 2.08 -16.87
C GLY A 21 5.52 2.68 -18.17
N ASP A 22 6.19 1.88 -19.01
CA ASP A 22 6.81 2.28 -20.29
C ASP A 22 5.81 2.61 -21.43
N LYS A 23 4.54 2.83 -21.13
CA LYS A 23 3.51 3.17 -22.13
C LYS A 23 2.77 4.44 -21.72
N GLY A 24 3.44 5.58 -21.95
CA GLY A 24 2.85 6.91 -22.08
C GLY A 24 1.64 7.21 -21.18
N GLY A 25 1.90 7.62 -19.93
CA GLY A 25 0.92 8.30 -19.08
C GLY A 25 0.73 7.65 -17.71
N GLY A 26 1.32 8.28 -16.68
CA GLY A 26 1.04 8.01 -15.26
C GLY A 26 2.24 7.47 -14.48
N LEU A 27 2.66 8.21 -13.45
CA LEU A 27 3.35 7.62 -12.30
C LEU A 27 2.28 6.99 -11.40
N TYR A 28 2.40 5.70 -11.09
CA TYR A 28 1.45 4.98 -10.26
C TYR A 28 2.10 4.67 -8.91
N THR A 29 1.65 5.32 -7.83
CA THR A 29 2.19 5.09 -6.49
C THR A 29 1.05 4.83 -5.51
N ALA A 30 0.99 3.65 -4.93
CA ALA A 30 0.23 3.48 -3.69
C ALA A 30 1.10 3.98 -2.53
N GLY A 31 1.05 5.30 -2.34
CA GLY A 31 1.68 6.00 -1.22
C GLY A 31 0.70 6.15 -0.07
N SER A 32 1.23 6.48 1.10
CA SER A 32 0.45 6.95 2.23
C SER A 32 0.80 8.39 2.56
N VAL A 33 -0.19 9.16 3.03
CA VAL A 33 0.04 10.51 3.55
C VAL A 33 0.56 10.35 4.98
N GLY A 34 1.88 10.47 5.16
CA GLY A 34 2.43 10.71 6.49
C GLY A 34 2.02 12.11 6.94
N THR A 35 1.76 12.31 8.23
CA THR A 35 1.49 13.65 8.80
C THR A 35 2.72 14.58 8.79
N GLY A 36 3.76 14.24 8.02
CA GLY A 36 4.94 15.06 7.77
C GLY A 36 4.71 16.10 6.67
N THR A 37 4.18 17.27 7.06
CA THR A 37 4.36 18.60 6.42
C THR A 37 4.20 18.77 4.89
N GLY A 38 3.70 17.79 4.13
CA GLY A 38 3.49 17.90 2.69
C GLY A 38 2.06 18.35 2.33
N ASN A 39 1.94 19.23 1.33
CA ASN A 39 0.74 19.93 0.86
C ASN A 39 -0.50 19.06 0.49
N ASP A 40 -1.17 18.43 1.45
CA ASP A 40 -2.43 17.69 1.27
C ASP A 40 -3.70 18.56 1.35
N GLY A 41 -3.55 19.88 1.43
CA GLY A 41 -4.68 20.81 1.51
C GLY A 41 -5.48 20.74 2.82
N GLY A 42 -4.92 20.14 3.89
CA GLY A 42 -5.47 20.26 5.25
C GLY A 42 -6.72 19.43 5.51
N LYS A 43 -6.93 18.33 4.78
CA LYS A 43 -8.08 17.45 4.98
C LYS A 43 -7.93 16.46 6.14
N HIS A 44 -6.71 16.26 6.66
CA HIS A 44 -6.48 15.40 7.81
C HIS A 44 -6.32 16.21 9.11
N PRO A 45 -7.05 15.88 10.19
CA PRO A 45 -6.98 16.62 11.45
C PRO A 45 -5.56 16.53 12.03
N ARG A 46 -4.95 17.71 12.23
CA ARG A 46 -3.65 17.88 12.89
C ARG A 46 -3.78 17.53 14.38
N ILE A 47 -3.31 16.35 14.78
CA ILE A 47 -3.12 16.05 16.20
C ILE A 47 -1.62 15.90 16.46
N HIS A 48 -1.07 16.86 17.21
CA HIS A 48 0.31 16.89 17.68
C HIS A 48 0.41 16.11 18.99
N MET A 49 0.78 14.81 18.90
CA MET A 49 1.32 13.90 19.94
C MET A 49 1.38 12.46 19.36
N PRO A 50 2.38 11.61 19.64
CA PRO A 50 2.68 10.42 18.83
C PRO A 50 1.78 9.25 19.23
N ILE A 51 0.50 9.31 18.84
CA ILE A 51 -0.33 8.11 18.74
C ILE A 51 -0.27 7.71 17.28
N ILE A 52 0.45 6.64 16.99
CA ILE A 52 0.48 6.03 15.65
C ILE A 52 -0.87 5.35 15.45
N ILE A 53 -1.78 5.96 14.68
CA ILE A 53 -3.12 5.42 14.45
C ILE A 53 -3.13 4.71 13.09
N PRO A 54 -3.40 3.39 13.03
CA PRO A 54 -3.61 2.72 11.74
C PRO A 54 -4.84 3.33 11.04
N MET A 55 -4.76 3.52 9.73
CA MET A 55 -5.83 4.12 8.94
C MET A 55 -6.38 3.13 7.91
N GLU A 56 -7.68 3.19 7.66
CA GLU A 56 -8.39 2.38 6.66
C GLU A 56 -8.86 3.19 5.45
N ASP A 57 -8.67 4.52 5.49
CA ASP A 57 -9.13 5.42 4.43
C ASP A 57 -8.34 5.22 3.15
N VAL A 58 -9.06 5.32 2.03
CA VAL A 58 -8.53 5.07 0.69
C VAL A 58 -9.07 6.14 -0.24
N GLU A 59 -8.18 6.77 -0.98
CA GLU A 59 -8.50 7.80 -1.95
C GLU A 59 -7.94 7.44 -3.33
N LEU A 60 -8.68 7.83 -4.37
CA LEU A 60 -8.28 7.69 -5.75
C LEU A 60 -7.97 9.08 -6.31
N TYR A 61 -6.73 9.27 -6.77
CA TYR A 61 -6.32 10.47 -7.48
C TYR A 61 -6.58 10.32 -8.96
N ASN A 62 -7.28 11.30 -9.54
CA ASN A 62 -7.37 11.46 -10.99
C ASN A 62 -6.34 12.50 -11.46
N PRO A 63 -5.28 12.11 -12.19
CA PRO A 63 -4.28 13.07 -12.67
C PRO A 63 -4.80 14.01 -13.76
N GLU A 64 -5.84 13.62 -14.52
CA GLU A 64 -6.39 14.47 -15.59
C GLU A 64 -7.11 15.69 -15.03
N SER A 65 -7.86 15.51 -13.94
CA SER A 65 -8.58 16.58 -13.26
C SER A 65 -7.84 17.13 -12.05
N GLY A 66 -6.76 16.47 -11.60
CA GLY A 66 -6.02 16.83 -10.38
C GLY A 66 -6.84 16.68 -9.09
N THR A 67 -7.88 15.84 -9.09
CA THR A 67 -8.81 15.72 -7.97
C THR A 67 -8.69 14.39 -7.23
N TRP A 68 -8.86 14.43 -5.91
CA TRP A 68 -8.99 13.26 -5.04
C TRP A 68 -10.45 12.86 -4.85
N GLN A 69 -10.72 11.56 -4.85
CA GLN A 69 -12.02 11.00 -4.55
C GLN A 69 -11.87 9.91 -3.48
N SER A 70 -12.59 10.03 -2.35
CA SER A 70 -12.66 8.96 -1.36
C SER A 70 -13.35 7.73 -1.95
N THR A 71 -12.84 6.55 -1.62
CA THR A 71 -13.35 5.26 -2.09
C THR A 71 -13.69 4.35 -0.92
N ASN A 72 -14.09 3.11 -1.20
CA ASN A 72 -14.32 2.11 -0.16
C ASN A 72 -13.03 1.87 0.65
N LYS A 73 -13.21 1.81 1.97
CA LYS A 73 -12.15 1.58 2.94
C LYS A 73 -11.57 0.16 2.83
N MET A 74 -10.31 0.03 3.22
CA MET A 74 -9.67 -1.30 3.40
C MET A 74 -10.46 -2.13 4.42
N SER A 75 -10.35 -3.46 4.36
CA SER A 75 -11.02 -4.31 5.36
C SER A 75 -10.38 -4.19 6.76
N GLU A 76 -9.11 -3.79 6.81
CA GLU A 76 -8.41 -3.48 8.05
C GLU A 76 -7.66 -2.16 7.92
N ALA A 77 -7.60 -1.42 9.02
CA ALA A 77 -6.74 -0.26 9.14
C ALA A 77 -5.27 -0.70 9.21
N ARG A 78 -4.40 -0.10 8.38
CA ARG A 78 -2.99 -0.52 8.27
C ARG A 78 -2.02 0.65 8.46
N ARG A 79 -0.79 0.28 8.82
CA ARG A 79 0.41 1.12 8.80
C ARG A 79 1.56 0.27 8.25
N TYR A 80 2.55 0.90 7.61
CA TYR A 80 3.74 0.20 7.08
C TYR A 80 3.45 -0.85 6.02
N HIS A 81 2.29 -0.79 5.36
CA HIS A 81 1.95 -1.69 4.27
C HIS A 81 2.76 -1.35 3.02
N THR A 82 2.85 -2.30 2.09
CA THR A 82 3.36 -2.08 0.74
C THR A 82 2.21 -2.24 -0.24
N ALA A 83 2.19 -1.46 -1.31
CA ALA A 83 1.15 -1.57 -2.31
C ALA A 83 1.72 -1.55 -3.73
N ILE A 84 1.23 -2.47 -4.56
CA ILE A 84 1.82 -2.82 -5.85
C ILE A 84 0.73 -2.86 -6.92
N LEU A 85 0.98 -2.24 -8.07
CA LEU A 85 0.11 -2.31 -9.24
C LEU A 85 0.36 -3.61 -10.01
N THR A 86 -0.71 -4.35 -10.34
CA THR A 86 -0.63 -5.54 -11.20
C THR A 86 -0.87 -5.18 -12.67
N PRO A 87 -0.43 -6.04 -13.62
CA PRO A 87 -0.73 -5.87 -15.06
C PRO A 87 -2.23 -5.85 -15.39
N GLU A 88 -3.08 -6.44 -14.55
CA GLU A 88 -4.54 -6.46 -14.66
C GLU A 88 -5.21 -5.22 -14.05
N ASP A 89 -4.46 -4.13 -13.87
CA ASP A 89 -4.97 -2.85 -13.39
C ASP A 89 -5.54 -2.87 -11.95
N LYS A 90 -5.19 -3.88 -11.16
CA LYS A 90 -5.53 -3.97 -9.74
C LYS A 90 -4.37 -3.49 -8.88
N VAL A 91 -4.67 -3.09 -7.65
CA VAL A 91 -3.64 -2.80 -6.64
C VAL A 91 -3.65 -3.94 -5.62
N VAL A 92 -2.49 -4.53 -5.34
CA VAL A 92 -2.31 -5.46 -4.23
C VAL A 92 -1.70 -4.70 -3.07
N VAL A 93 -2.38 -4.72 -1.93
CA VAL A 93 -1.92 -4.16 -0.66
C VAL A 93 -1.50 -5.30 0.25
N ILE A 94 -0.27 -5.23 0.72
CA ILE A 94 0.32 -6.20 1.64
C ILE A 94 0.48 -5.49 2.96
N GLY A 95 -0.13 -6.00 4.02
CA GLY A 95 0.07 -5.53 5.39
C GLY A 95 1.31 -6.17 6.02
N SER A 96 1.27 -6.41 7.33
CA SER A 96 2.31 -7.18 8.00
C SER A 96 2.14 -8.70 7.80
N ILE A 97 0.89 -9.16 7.65
CA ILE A 97 0.49 -10.55 7.41
C ILE A 97 -0.52 -10.64 6.26
N GLN A 98 -1.62 -9.89 6.34
CA GLN A 98 -2.72 -10.02 5.38
C GLN A 98 -2.40 -9.35 4.03
N VAL A 99 -2.90 -9.95 2.96
CA VAL A 99 -2.81 -9.46 1.59
C VAL A 99 -4.22 -9.23 1.03
N GLU A 100 -4.44 -8.06 0.46
CA GLU A 100 -5.70 -7.69 -0.18
C GLU A 100 -5.47 -7.13 -1.58
N THR A 101 -6.48 -7.20 -2.42
CA THR A 101 -6.51 -6.52 -3.70
C THR A 101 -7.65 -5.53 -3.79
N PHE A 102 -7.36 -4.36 -4.35
CA PHE A 102 -8.33 -3.36 -4.72
C PHE A 102 -8.52 -3.35 -6.23
N SER A 103 -9.77 -3.43 -6.68
CA SER A 103 -10.17 -3.20 -8.06
C SER A 103 -10.68 -1.77 -8.21
N PRO A 104 -9.94 -0.87 -8.89
CA PRO A 104 -10.31 0.54 -9.02
C PRO A 104 -11.57 0.77 -9.86
N ASN A 105 -11.85 -0.11 -10.82
CA ASN A 105 -13.03 -0.02 -11.69
C ASN A 105 -14.33 -0.25 -10.94
N THR A 106 -14.30 -1.17 -9.97
CA THR A 106 -15.46 -1.53 -9.14
C THR A 106 -15.39 -0.91 -7.75
N GLN A 107 -14.26 -0.30 -7.39
CA GLN A 107 -13.93 0.19 -6.05
C GLN A 107 -14.12 -0.89 -4.97
N THR A 108 -13.77 -2.14 -5.28
CA THR A 108 -13.97 -3.27 -4.36
C THR A 108 -12.66 -3.82 -3.84
N TRP A 109 -12.64 -4.14 -2.54
CA TRP A 109 -11.58 -4.89 -1.88
C TRP A 109 -11.88 -6.38 -1.88
N SER A 110 -10.85 -7.21 -1.96
CA SER A 110 -10.94 -8.66 -1.84
C SER A 110 -9.69 -9.20 -1.14
N SER A 111 -9.86 -10.07 -0.16
CA SER A 111 -8.74 -10.74 0.50
C SER A 111 -8.10 -11.76 -0.46
N LEU A 112 -6.78 -11.72 -0.58
CA LEU A 112 -5.99 -12.72 -1.28
C LEU A 112 -5.46 -13.82 -0.35
N GLY A 113 -5.61 -13.63 0.96
CA GLY A 113 -5.09 -14.50 2.00
C GLY A 113 -3.99 -13.84 2.83
N ASP A 114 -3.26 -14.66 3.57
CA ASP A 114 -2.23 -14.22 4.50
C ASP A 114 -0.86 -14.73 4.06
N LEU A 115 0.17 -13.92 4.28
CA LEU A 115 1.57 -14.35 4.25
C LEU A 115 1.79 -15.44 5.29
N THR A 116 2.75 -16.33 5.06
CA THR A 116 3.03 -17.42 6.01
C THR A 116 3.59 -16.93 7.34
N ARG A 117 4.02 -15.66 7.41
CA ARG A 117 4.65 -15.02 8.56
C ARG A 117 4.36 -13.53 8.62
N ASN A 118 4.57 -12.97 9.80
CA ASN A 118 4.55 -11.53 10.03
C ASN A 118 5.88 -10.88 9.57
N TYR A 119 5.81 -10.02 8.55
CA TYR A 119 6.92 -9.22 8.03
C TYR A 119 7.07 -7.85 8.71
N GLY A 120 6.11 -7.48 9.57
CA GLY A 120 6.10 -6.24 10.32
C GLY A 120 6.10 -5.02 9.40
N GLU A 121 7.15 -4.22 9.51
CA GLU A 121 7.37 -3.00 8.73
C GLU A 121 8.71 -3.06 7.99
N SER A 122 8.96 -2.13 7.06
CA SER A 122 10.26 -2.01 6.36
C SER A 122 10.68 -3.22 5.53
N TYR A 123 9.73 -4.08 5.15
CA TYR A 123 9.97 -5.09 4.13
C TYR A 123 9.82 -4.44 2.74
N THR A 124 10.33 -5.13 1.72
CA THR A 124 10.09 -4.77 0.32
C THR A 124 9.27 -5.85 -0.33
N ALA A 125 8.39 -5.46 -1.25
CA ALA A 125 7.62 -6.40 -2.05
C ALA A 125 7.71 -6.04 -3.53
N THR A 126 7.94 -7.04 -4.38
CA THR A 126 8.15 -6.88 -5.83
C THR A 126 7.25 -7.84 -6.58
N PHE A 127 6.41 -7.32 -7.48
CA PHE A 127 5.62 -8.15 -8.38
C PHE A 127 6.53 -8.88 -9.38
N LEU A 128 6.32 -10.17 -9.52
CA LEU A 128 7.02 -11.05 -10.44
C LEU A 128 6.06 -11.49 -11.55
N ALA A 129 6.62 -11.96 -12.66
CA ALA A 129 5.83 -12.64 -13.69
C ALA A 129 5.04 -13.84 -13.10
N ASN A 130 3.93 -14.19 -13.74
CA ASN A 130 3.02 -15.27 -13.34
C ASN A 130 2.28 -15.02 -12.01
N ASN A 131 1.81 -13.78 -11.79
CA ASN A 131 0.96 -13.43 -10.65
C ASN A 131 1.56 -13.81 -9.30
N LYS A 132 2.84 -13.49 -9.12
CA LYS A 132 3.56 -13.75 -7.87
C LYS A 132 4.16 -12.48 -7.32
N ILE A 133 4.39 -12.45 -6.02
CA ILE A 133 5.06 -11.35 -5.33
C ILE A 133 6.21 -11.92 -4.52
N LEU A 134 7.40 -11.35 -4.68
CA LEU A 134 8.55 -11.58 -3.79
C LEU A 134 8.47 -10.60 -2.63
N ILE A 135 8.43 -11.09 -1.40
CA ILE A 135 8.49 -10.30 -0.18
C ILE A 135 9.80 -10.62 0.51
N THR A 136 10.58 -9.61 0.88
CA THR A 136 11.88 -9.82 1.53
C THR A 136 12.24 -8.74 2.55
N GLY A 137 13.01 -9.13 3.56
CA GLY A 137 13.46 -8.26 4.64
C GLY A 137 12.36 -8.05 5.68
N GLY A 138 12.25 -6.81 6.16
CA GLY A 138 11.31 -6.43 7.20
C GLY A 138 11.91 -6.40 8.59
N ARG A 139 11.15 -5.85 9.53
CA ARG A 139 11.45 -5.87 10.96
C ARG A 139 10.17 -5.93 11.75
N ILE A 140 10.21 -6.61 12.89
CA ILE A 140 9.10 -6.66 13.83
C ILE A 140 9.51 -5.98 15.14
N GLU A 141 8.54 -5.38 15.80
CA GLU A 141 8.70 -4.86 17.15
C GLU A 141 8.75 -6.01 18.16
N THR A 142 9.67 -5.92 19.12
CA THR A 142 9.86 -6.88 20.21
C THR A 142 10.04 -6.12 21.52
N GLU A 143 10.03 -6.83 22.65
CA GLU A 143 10.27 -6.24 23.98
C GLU A 143 11.62 -5.49 24.07
N ASN A 144 12.61 -5.86 23.24
CA ASN A 144 13.94 -5.25 23.21
C ASN A 144 14.14 -4.29 22.03
N GLY A 145 13.04 -3.80 21.42
CA GLY A 145 13.06 -2.93 20.25
C GLY A 145 12.85 -3.70 18.94
N TYR A 146 13.35 -3.16 17.82
CA TYR A 146 13.11 -3.74 16.50
C TYR A 146 14.09 -4.88 16.18
N ARG A 147 13.54 -6.00 15.71
CA ARG A 147 14.31 -7.12 15.18
C ARG A 147 14.14 -7.21 13.67
N GLY A 148 15.24 -7.04 12.93
CA GLY A 148 15.28 -7.29 11.49
C GLY A 148 15.01 -8.75 11.14
N LEU A 149 14.36 -8.97 10.02
CA LEU A 149 14.06 -10.29 9.47
C LEU A 149 14.99 -10.58 8.30
N ASP A 150 15.72 -11.68 8.39
CA ASP A 150 16.49 -12.25 7.28
C ASP A 150 15.67 -13.35 6.61
N LYS A 151 14.56 -12.94 5.96
CA LYS A 151 13.55 -13.84 5.40
C LYS A 151 12.98 -13.32 4.10
N THR A 152 12.52 -14.28 3.30
CA THR A 152 11.95 -14.06 1.98
C THR A 152 10.82 -15.07 1.73
N GLU A 153 9.74 -14.62 1.10
CA GLU A 153 8.59 -15.45 0.70
C GLU A 153 8.13 -15.08 -0.71
N ILE A 154 7.58 -16.07 -1.42
CA ILE A 154 6.85 -15.86 -2.67
C ILE A 154 5.36 -16.07 -2.37
N PHE A 155 4.56 -15.01 -2.55
CA PHE A 155 3.11 -15.06 -2.45
C PHE A 155 2.50 -15.20 -3.85
N ALA A 156 1.59 -16.15 -4.04
CA ALA A 156 0.87 -16.34 -5.30
C ALA A 156 -0.49 -15.62 -5.25
N ILE A 157 -0.81 -14.86 -6.28
CA ILE A 157 -2.09 -14.19 -6.47
C ILE A 157 -2.95 -15.11 -7.34
N ASN A 158 -4.00 -15.67 -6.75
CA ASN A 158 -4.90 -16.61 -7.40
C ASN A 158 -6.06 -15.89 -8.10
#